data_AF-A0A7K4ICT8-F1
#
_entry.id   AF-A0A7K4ICT8-F1
#
_cell.length_a   1.000
_cell.length_b   1.000
_cell.length_c   1.000
_cell.angle_alpha   90.00
_cell.angle_beta   90.00
_cell.angle_gamma   90.00
#
_symmetry.space_group_name_H-M   'P 1'
#
loop_
_entity.id
_entity.type
_entity.pdbx_description
1 polymer ?
#
loop_
_entity_poly.entity_id
_entity_poly.type
_entity_poly.pdbx_seq_one_letter_code
_entity_poly.pdbx_strand_id
1 'polypeptide(L)'
;MSSPPTTKGSVISKVLVLGLDGALQAGFLARASGTCFSYSLYTSLGIGIGVTRFEHRGFVDITLQLWSLPHHEQWQRTIASFTKGRSATVLVVRPDEVARIPEIVSILERPDGEPVTIVQVGQEPVDETKTAIITDVFARSVLTHNNASIPDVLMCLGDLIMDSVQRQRIDMFLIPPEDCPAAIPERDFESGLLNSEVEVQAIRSLATSLGLECDDDECFIPLAKGSAVVNLWTASVKFYPILCEMCENKCTRKSSICIVSTHNGWSRGDLGEKALLTMAKIYALSTGDLPKDVVSQLNASASCAKFRASSEYDSTAVQEVLSALGYRPYESRWTLLDEAMKRVLVGKLSADAYDTLNRLLQKALTRCTH
;
A
#
# COMPACT_ATOMS: atom_id res chain seq x y z
N MET A 1 31.54 28.10 -23.15
CA MET A 1 31.43 26.63 -23.32
C MET A 1 30.57 26.12 -22.19
N SER A 2 29.29 25.86 -22.45
CA SER A 2 28.37 25.25 -21.49
C SER A 2 28.62 23.75 -21.45
N SER A 3 29.02 23.23 -20.29
CA SER A 3 29.12 21.79 -20.04
C SER A 3 27.77 21.12 -20.32
N PRO A 4 27.75 19.92 -20.91
CA PRO A 4 26.51 19.19 -21.12
C PRO A 4 25.80 18.92 -19.77
N PRO A 5 24.47 18.90 -19.73
CA PRO A 5 23.74 18.58 -18.51
C PRO A 5 24.09 17.16 -18.07
N THR A 6 24.84 17.03 -16.99
CA THR A 6 25.00 15.76 -16.27
C THR A 6 23.63 15.35 -15.75
N THR A 7 23.10 14.25 -16.27
CA THR A 7 21.87 13.63 -15.78
C THR A 7 22.04 13.31 -14.30
N LYS A 8 21.35 14.05 -13.41
CA LYS A 8 21.31 13.74 -11.98
C LYS A 8 20.73 12.34 -11.80
N GLY A 9 21.42 11.51 -11.03
CA GLY A 9 20.91 10.17 -10.68
C GLY A 9 19.78 10.28 -9.66
N SER A 10 18.85 9.34 -9.65
CA SER A 10 17.79 9.28 -8.64
C SER A 10 17.69 7.88 -8.03
N VAL A 11 17.62 7.79 -6.72
CA VAL A 11 17.48 6.52 -5.98
C VAL A 11 16.22 6.59 -5.12
N ILE A 12 15.39 5.54 -5.20
CA ILE A 12 14.22 5.38 -4.34
C ILE A 12 14.47 4.16 -3.46
N SER A 13 14.46 4.36 -2.15
CA SER A 13 14.76 3.31 -1.17
C SER A 13 13.66 3.19 -0.15
N LYS A 14 13.28 1.94 0.13
CA LYS A 14 12.31 1.61 1.17
C LYS A 14 13.04 1.46 2.50
N VAL A 15 12.63 2.20 3.51
CA VAL A 15 13.22 2.19 4.86
C VAL A 15 12.15 1.78 5.84
N LEU A 16 12.46 0.82 6.71
CA LEU A 16 11.55 0.48 7.81
C LEU A 16 11.84 1.37 9.02
N VAL A 17 10.79 1.83 9.69
CA VAL A 17 10.87 2.50 10.99
C VAL A 17 10.22 1.57 12.01
N LEU A 18 11.02 1.06 12.95
CA LEU A 18 10.61 0.09 13.95
C LEU A 18 10.90 0.62 15.35
N GLY A 19 10.23 0.06 16.36
CA GLY A 19 10.28 0.53 17.75
C GLY A 19 9.18 -0.12 18.57
N LEU A 20 9.25 -0.03 19.90
CA LEU A 20 8.20 -0.54 20.77
C LEU A 20 7.10 0.50 21.00
N ASP A 21 7.48 1.77 21.07
CA ASP A 21 6.58 2.89 21.23
C ASP A 21 6.10 3.41 19.87
N GLY A 22 4.87 3.05 19.50
CA GLY A 22 4.23 3.51 18.26
C GLY A 22 4.08 5.04 18.18
N ALA A 23 3.94 5.73 19.31
CA ALA A 23 3.85 7.19 19.31
C ALA A 23 5.22 7.84 19.01
N LEU A 24 6.30 7.23 19.49
CA LEU A 24 7.66 7.67 19.18
C LEU A 24 8.02 7.41 17.72
N GLN A 25 7.65 6.24 17.17
CA GLN A 25 7.79 5.96 15.75
C GLN A 25 7.03 6.98 14.89
N ALA A 26 5.79 7.31 15.27
CA ALA A 26 4.97 8.30 14.58
C ALA A 26 5.58 9.71 14.65
N GLY A 27 6.16 10.07 15.80
CA GLY A 27 6.92 11.31 15.99
C GLY A 27 8.11 11.41 15.04
N PHE A 28 8.91 10.35 14.99
CA PHE A 28 10.04 10.26 14.06
C PHE A 28 9.58 10.37 12.60
N LEU A 29 8.54 9.60 12.22
CA LEU A 29 8.00 9.58 10.86
C LEU A 29 7.53 10.97 10.42
N ALA A 30 6.75 11.65 11.26
CA ALA A 30 6.23 12.99 10.98
C ALA A 30 7.36 14.01 10.80
N ARG A 31 8.35 14.00 11.69
CA ARG A 31 9.50 14.90 11.60
C ARG A 31 10.38 14.61 10.38
N ALA A 32 10.64 13.35 10.08
CA ALA A 32 11.48 12.95 8.95
C ALA A 32 10.82 13.25 7.59
N SER A 33 9.49 13.14 7.52
CA SER A 33 8.73 13.28 6.27
C SER A 33 8.14 14.68 6.06
N GLY A 34 8.22 15.56 7.05
CA GLY A 34 7.59 16.88 7.00
C GLY A 34 6.07 16.75 6.82
N THR A 35 5.54 17.25 5.71
CA THR A 35 4.10 17.14 5.37
C THR A 35 3.78 15.92 4.50
N CYS A 36 4.78 15.11 4.12
CA CYS A 36 4.62 14.00 3.18
C CYS A 36 4.49 12.65 3.89
N PHE A 37 3.52 12.50 4.79
CA PHE A 37 3.21 11.22 5.45
C PHE A 37 1.71 10.94 5.46
N SER A 38 1.33 9.68 5.71
CA SER A 38 -0.05 9.23 5.86
C SER A 38 -0.15 8.12 6.91
N TYR A 39 -1.23 8.17 7.69
CA TYR A 39 -1.63 7.13 8.64
C TYR A 39 -2.91 6.41 8.20
N SER A 40 -3.23 6.46 6.90
CA SER A 40 -4.42 5.81 6.31
C SER A 40 -4.50 4.31 6.61
N LEU A 41 -3.37 3.61 6.74
CA LEU A 41 -3.31 2.19 7.11
C LEU A 41 -3.19 1.95 8.62
N TYR A 42 -3.06 3.00 9.42
CA TYR A 42 -2.78 2.87 10.86
C TYR A 42 -3.98 2.29 11.61
N THR A 43 -5.21 2.65 11.25
CA THR A 43 -6.43 2.13 11.90
C THR A 43 -6.64 0.63 11.67
N SER A 44 -6.25 0.13 10.50
CA SER A 44 -6.50 -1.26 10.10
C SER A 44 -5.31 -2.18 10.36
N LEU A 45 -4.08 -1.65 10.23
CA LEU A 45 -2.84 -2.43 10.26
C LEU A 45 -1.77 -1.83 11.17
N GLY A 46 -2.00 -0.65 11.77
CA GLY A 46 -1.01 0.08 12.57
C GLY A 46 0.18 0.62 11.76
N ILE A 47 0.05 0.70 10.43
CA ILE A 47 1.13 1.12 9.52
C ILE A 47 1.05 2.62 9.23
N GLY A 48 2.18 3.32 9.37
CA GLY A 48 2.39 4.68 8.89
C GLY A 48 3.35 4.72 7.70
N ILE A 49 3.12 5.58 6.72
CA ILE A 49 3.99 5.74 5.56
C ILE A 49 4.41 7.20 5.44
N GLY A 50 5.69 7.44 5.24
CA GLY A 50 6.28 8.76 5.04
C GLY A 50 7.19 8.78 3.82
N VAL A 51 7.36 9.94 3.21
CA VAL A 51 8.30 10.14 2.11
C VAL A 51 9.16 11.35 2.42
N THR A 52 10.47 11.18 2.33
CA THR A 52 11.43 12.28 2.43
C THR A 52 12.36 12.27 1.24
N ARG A 53 12.80 13.45 0.81
CA ARG A 53 13.65 13.66 -0.37
C ARG A 53 14.74 14.65 -0.05
N PHE A 54 15.96 14.31 -0.44
CA PHE A 54 17.11 15.21 -0.31
C PHE A 54 18.15 14.93 -1.39
N GLU A 55 18.95 15.94 -1.68
CA GLU A 55 20.08 15.82 -2.60
C GLU A 55 21.30 15.30 -1.85
N HIS A 56 21.83 14.17 -2.30
CA HIS A 56 23.00 13.52 -1.72
C HIS A 56 24.26 13.86 -2.53
N ARG A 57 25.24 14.46 -1.84
CA ARG A 57 26.55 14.86 -2.38
C ARG A 57 26.49 15.72 -3.66
N GLY A 58 25.37 16.40 -3.91
CA GLY A 58 25.19 17.35 -5.03
C GLY A 58 24.93 16.71 -6.41
N PHE A 59 24.72 15.40 -6.50
CA PHE A 59 24.58 14.71 -7.79
C PHE A 59 23.51 13.61 -7.83
N VAL A 60 23.04 13.14 -6.66
CA VAL A 60 22.06 12.06 -6.56
C VAL A 60 20.88 12.49 -5.71
N ASP A 61 19.68 12.47 -6.29
CA ASP A 61 18.46 12.70 -5.53
C ASP A 61 18.04 11.39 -4.84
N ILE A 62 18.00 11.38 -3.51
CA ILE A 62 17.56 10.23 -2.73
C ILE A 62 16.12 10.47 -2.27
N THR A 63 15.25 9.52 -2.56
CA THR A 63 13.89 9.45 -2.01
C THR A 63 13.81 8.26 -1.06
N LEU A 64 13.55 8.52 0.22
CA LEU A 64 13.30 7.48 1.20
C LEU A 64 11.79 7.33 1.41
N GLN A 65 11.28 6.13 1.20
CA GLN A 65 9.94 5.74 1.60
C GLN A 65 10.04 5.11 3.00
N LEU A 66 9.62 5.84 4.02
CA LEU A 66 9.66 5.43 5.42
C LEU A 66 8.38 4.65 5.74
N TRP A 67 8.53 3.42 6.23
CA TRP A 67 7.42 2.54 6.59
C TRP A 67 7.48 2.26 8.09
N SER A 68 6.63 2.94 8.85
CA SER A 68 6.43 2.70 10.28
C SER A 68 5.55 1.46 10.45
N LEU A 69 6.09 0.42 11.10
CA LEU A 69 5.41 -0.86 11.29
C LEU A 69 5.23 -1.14 12.80
N PRO A 70 4.05 -1.61 13.23
CA PRO A 70 3.78 -1.79 14.65
C PRO A 70 4.42 -3.08 15.17
N HIS A 71 4.87 -3.07 16.42
CA HIS A 71 5.44 -4.25 17.10
C HIS A 71 4.35 -5.08 17.81
N HIS A 72 3.23 -5.39 17.13
CA HIS A 72 2.14 -6.18 17.73
C HIS A 72 2.06 -7.59 17.14
N GLU A 73 2.05 -8.61 18.01
CA GLU A 73 2.00 -10.03 17.64
C GLU A 73 0.85 -10.38 16.69
N GLN A 74 -0.31 -9.75 16.88
CA GLN A 74 -1.53 -9.99 16.10
C GLN A 74 -1.34 -9.74 14.59
N TRP A 75 -0.39 -8.89 14.21
CA TRP A 75 -0.17 -8.48 12.83
C TRP A 75 1.11 -9.02 12.21
N GLN A 76 1.91 -9.82 12.94
CA GLN A 76 3.24 -10.26 12.50
C GLN A 76 3.26 -10.88 11.11
N ARG A 77 2.29 -11.74 10.77
CA ARG A 77 2.20 -12.36 9.43
C ARG A 77 1.96 -11.35 8.32
N THR A 78 1.13 -10.35 8.58
CA THR A 78 0.83 -9.27 7.63
C THR A 78 2.04 -8.35 7.49
N ILE A 79 2.68 -7.99 8.59
CA ILE A 79 3.86 -7.12 8.67
C ILE A 79 5.06 -7.73 7.97
N ALA A 80 5.27 -9.05 8.07
CA ALA A 80 6.35 -9.75 7.37
C ALA A 80 6.32 -9.54 5.85
N SER A 81 5.14 -9.34 5.25
CA SER A 81 5.06 -9.00 3.83
C SER A 81 5.58 -7.59 3.52
N PHE A 82 5.42 -6.65 4.46
CA PHE A 82 5.91 -5.27 4.36
C PHE A 82 7.40 -5.14 4.64
N THR A 83 8.06 -6.14 5.23
CA THR A 83 9.52 -6.08 5.44
C THR A 83 10.32 -6.41 4.18
N LYS A 84 9.68 -6.99 3.15
CA LYS A 84 10.32 -7.36 1.89
C LYS A 84 10.69 -6.12 1.06
N GLY A 85 11.86 -6.21 0.42
CA GLY A 85 12.39 -5.17 -0.48
C GLY A 85 12.85 -3.90 0.24
N ARG A 86 13.04 -3.94 1.56
CA ARG A 86 13.63 -2.82 2.30
C ARG A 86 15.11 -2.67 1.93
N SER A 87 15.59 -1.44 1.94
CA SER A 87 16.98 -1.06 1.70
C SER A 87 17.71 -0.70 2.99
N ALA A 88 16.98 -0.37 4.05
CA ALA A 88 17.51 -0.04 5.37
C ALA A 88 16.44 -0.13 6.47
N THR A 89 16.88 -0.10 7.72
CA THR A 89 16.03 -0.06 8.92
C THR A 89 16.48 1.03 9.87
N VAL A 90 15.53 1.79 10.41
CA VAL A 90 15.70 2.72 11.53
C VAL A 90 14.98 2.16 12.75
N LEU A 91 15.70 1.98 13.85
CA LEU A 91 15.14 1.59 15.15
C LEU A 91 14.98 2.84 16.02
N VAL A 92 13.76 3.20 16.36
CA VAL A 92 13.44 4.35 17.22
C VAL A 92 13.10 3.82 18.61
N VAL A 93 13.93 4.18 19.60
CA VAL A 93 13.86 3.63 20.96
C VAL A 93 14.04 4.72 22.01
N ARG A 94 13.46 4.52 23.19
CA ARG A 94 13.81 5.27 24.40
C ARG A 94 15.10 4.71 25.04
N PRO A 95 15.77 5.45 25.95
CA PRO A 95 16.99 4.98 26.59
C PRO A 95 16.85 3.63 27.32
N ASP A 96 15.70 3.40 27.95
CA ASP A 96 15.36 2.17 28.67
C ASP A 96 14.96 1.00 27.74
N GLU A 97 14.65 1.29 26.48
CA GLU A 97 14.24 0.30 25.49
C GLU A 97 15.43 -0.29 24.70
N VAL A 98 16.64 0.24 24.84
CA VAL A 98 17.83 -0.26 24.14
C VAL A 98 18.09 -1.74 24.44
N ALA A 99 17.87 -2.16 25.69
CA ALA A 99 17.99 -3.58 26.08
C ALA A 99 16.97 -4.51 25.39
N ARG A 100 15.90 -3.94 24.82
CA ARG A 100 14.83 -4.68 24.12
C ARG A 100 14.98 -4.64 22.59
N ILE A 101 16.06 -4.08 22.06
CA ILE A 101 16.38 -4.16 20.61
C ILE A 101 16.30 -5.59 20.05
N PRO A 102 16.78 -6.66 20.73
CA PRO A 102 16.62 -8.05 20.25
C PRO A 102 15.16 -8.41 19.94
N GLU A 103 14.22 -7.89 20.74
CA GLU A 103 12.78 -8.11 20.54
C GLU A 103 12.30 -7.42 19.26
N ILE A 104 12.68 -6.16 19.04
CA ILE A 104 12.28 -5.35 17.88
C ILE A 104 12.80 -5.97 16.58
N VAL A 105 14.06 -6.41 16.56
CA VAL A 105 14.69 -6.97 15.35
C VAL A 105 14.20 -8.37 15.02
N SER A 106 13.53 -9.07 15.95
CA SER A 106 12.97 -10.40 15.70
C SER A 106 11.93 -10.43 14.56
N ILE A 107 11.34 -9.27 14.24
CA ILE A 107 10.43 -9.10 13.09
C ILE A 107 11.19 -9.18 11.74
N LEU A 108 12.50 -8.94 11.75
CA LEU A 108 13.34 -8.98 10.55
C LEU A 108 13.79 -10.43 10.29
N GLU A 109 13.32 -11.03 9.20
CA GLU A 109 13.70 -12.40 8.81
C GLU A 109 15.21 -12.59 8.60
N ARG A 110 15.94 -11.50 8.29
CA ARG A 110 17.40 -11.43 8.13
C ARG A 110 17.91 -10.03 8.47
N PRO A 111 18.46 -9.78 9.66
CA PRO A 111 19.09 -8.50 9.97
C PRO A 111 20.45 -8.32 9.27
N ASP A 112 21.05 -9.42 8.77
CA ASP A 112 22.41 -9.43 8.27
C ASP A 112 22.59 -8.73 6.92
N GLY A 113 23.53 -7.79 6.86
CA GLY A 113 24.01 -7.15 5.63
C GLY A 113 23.24 -5.89 5.18
N GLU A 114 22.12 -5.57 5.83
CA GLU A 114 21.36 -4.35 5.56
C GLU A 114 21.82 -3.19 6.46
N PRO A 115 21.78 -1.94 5.96
CA PRO A 115 21.92 -0.75 6.79
C PRO A 115 20.94 -0.73 7.95
N VAL A 116 21.46 -0.56 9.17
CA VAL A 116 20.66 -0.36 10.38
C VAL A 116 21.16 0.90 11.08
N THR A 117 20.23 1.77 11.42
CA THR A 117 20.47 2.98 12.20
C THR A 117 19.60 2.95 13.44
N ILE A 118 20.15 3.32 14.59
CA ILE A 118 19.44 3.38 15.86
C ILE A 118 19.28 4.83 16.25
N VAL A 119 18.06 5.22 16.59
CA VAL A 119 17.70 6.56 17.06
C VAL A 119 17.20 6.41 18.49
N GLN A 120 18.04 6.81 19.44
CA GLN A 120 17.67 6.89 20.84
C GLN A 120 17.10 8.27 21.12
N VAL A 121 15.80 8.35 21.44
CA VAL A 121 15.14 9.62 21.78
C VAL A 121 15.16 9.83 23.29
N GLY A 122 15.94 10.80 23.76
CA GLY A 122 16.11 11.05 25.19
C GLY A 122 17.31 11.93 25.50
N GLN A 123 17.54 12.17 26.79
CA GLN A 123 18.68 12.96 27.29
C GLN A 123 19.80 12.10 27.89
N GLU A 124 19.52 10.82 28.13
CA GLU A 124 20.51 9.91 28.70
C GLU A 124 21.57 9.56 27.65
N PRO A 125 22.87 9.76 27.92
CA PRO A 125 23.91 9.44 26.95
C PRO A 125 23.94 7.96 26.61
N VAL A 126 24.50 7.65 25.44
CA VAL A 126 24.80 6.28 25.05
C VAL A 126 26.08 5.86 25.77
N ASP A 127 25.98 4.86 26.65
CA ASP A 127 27.10 4.31 27.40
C ASP A 127 27.66 3.04 26.75
N GLU A 128 28.76 2.54 27.30
CA GLU A 128 29.42 1.32 26.81
C GLU A 128 28.50 0.10 26.88
N THR A 129 27.66 0.01 27.92
CA THR A 129 26.67 -1.07 28.09
C THR A 129 25.71 -1.15 26.91
N LYS A 130 25.11 -0.02 26.53
CA LYS A 130 24.20 0.07 25.37
C LYS A 130 24.90 -0.29 24.07
N THR A 131 26.12 0.19 23.87
CA THR A 131 26.90 -0.18 22.67
C THR A 131 27.26 -1.66 22.61
N ALA A 132 27.54 -2.29 23.76
CA ALA A 132 27.84 -3.71 23.85
C ALA A 132 26.63 -4.56 23.47
N ILE A 133 25.42 -4.20 23.95
CA ILE A 133 24.17 -4.88 23.57
C ILE A 133 23.96 -4.82 22.05
N ILE A 134 24.12 -3.64 21.45
CA ILE A 134 23.94 -3.48 20.00
C ILE A 134 25.01 -4.27 19.22
N THR A 135 26.25 -4.24 19.69
CA THR A 135 27.35 -5.00 19.08
C THR A 135 27.08 -6.49 19.11
N ASP A 136 26.53 -7.01 20.23
CA ASP A 136 26.16 -8.43 20.37
C ASP A 136 25.02 -8.82 19.41
N VAL A 137 23.97 -8.00 19.32
CA VAL A 137 22.80 -8.28 18.47
C VAL A 137 23.14 -8.32 16.98
N PHE A 138 23.99 -7.41 16.51
CA PHE A 138 24.25 -7.24 15.08
C PHE A 138 25.64 -7.69 14.63
N ALA A 139 26.51 -8.09 15.57
CA ALA A 139 27.92 -8.41 15.32
C ALA A 139 28.68 -7.31 14.53
N ARG A 140 28.36 -6.04 14.79
CA ARG A 140 28.85 -4.87 14.05
C ARG A 140 29.34 -3.78 14.99
N SER A 141 30.34 -3.01 14.56
CA SER A 141 30.83 -1.86 15.33
C SER A 141 29.79 -0.76 15.39
N VAL A 142 29.61 -0.14 16.57
CA VAL A 142 28.68 0.96 16.79
C VAL A 142 29.42 2.29 16.79
N LEU A 143 28.93 3.27 16.03
CA LEU A 143 29.37 4.66 16.08
C LEU A 143 28.25 5.52 16.67
N THR A 144 28.59 6.27 17.71
CA THR A 144 27.62 7.11 18.44
C THR A 144 27.71 8.57 17.98
N HIS A 145 26.55 9.15 17.76
CA HIS A 145 26.37 10.56 17.39
C HIS A 145 25.53 11.23 18.46
N ASN A 146 26.15 12.15 19.21
CA ASN A 146 25.47 12.86 20.29
C ASN A 146 24.87 14.18 19.78
N ASN A 147 23.70 14.55 20.29
CA ASN A 147 22.99 15.80 19.94
C ASN A 147 22.71 15.94 18.44
N ALA A 148 22.27 14.86 17.81
CA ALA A 148 21.97 14.84 16.40
C ALA A 148 20.51 15.24 16.12
N SER A 149 20.26 15.74 14.91
CA SER A 149 18.92 16.02 14.41
C SER A 149 18.42 14.90 13.49
N ILE A 150 17.11 14.83 13.25
CA ILE A 150 16.53 13.87 12.29
C ILE A 150 17.11 14.03 10.87
N PRO A 151 17.32 15.26 10.34
CA PRO A 151 18.05 15.45 9.09
C PRO A 151 19.44 14.77 9.06
N ASP A 152 20.20 14.79 10.16
CA ASP A 152 21.51 14.14 10.23
C ASP A 152 21.37 12.61 10.11
N VAL A 153 20.35 12.04 10.75
CA VAL A 153 20.00 10.62 10.62
C VAL A 153 19.72 10.27 9.16
N LEU A 154 18.89 11.06 8.48
CA LEU A 154 18.49 10.81 7.09
C LEU A 154 19.69 10.89 6.13
N MET A 155 20.57 11.87 6.33
CA MET A 155 21.79 12.03 5.53
C MET A 155 22.73 10.83 5.72
N CYS A 156 22.98 10.43 6.97
CA CYS A 156 23.83 9.27 7.28
C CYS A 156 23.22 7.97 6.76
N LEU A 157 21.90 7.80 6.86
CA LEU A 157 21.20 6.67 6.27
C LEU A 157 21.36 6.64 4.74
N GLY A 158 21.35 7.80 4.09
CA GLY A 158 21.68 7.95 2.67
C GLY A 158 23.09 7.45 2.34
N ASP A 159 24.10 7.83 3.14
CA ASP A 159 25.47 7.32 2.99
C ASP A 159 25.51 5.78 3.11
N LEU A 160 24.85 5.21 4.12
CA LEU A 160 24.82 3.75 4.36
C LEU A 160 24.13 2.96 3.23
N ILE A 161 23.08 3.54 2.63
CA ILE A 161 22.37 2.92 1.50
C ILE A 161 23.28 2.89 0.26
N MET A 162 23.98 4.00 0.00
CA MET A 162 24.80 4.21 -1.20
C MET A 162 26.17 3.52 -1.11
N ASP A 163 26.74 3.39 0.08
CA ASP A 163 28.08 2.84 0.30
C ASP A 163 28.03 1.46 0.99
N SER A 164 28.29 0.41 0.22
CA SER A 164 28.30 -0.97 0.74
C SER A 164 29.37 -1.21 1.81
N VAL A 165 30.45 -0.42 1.84
CA VAL A 165 31.52 -0.58 2.84
C VAL A 165 31.04 -0.11 4.22
N GLN A 166 30.19 0.92 4.26
CA GLN A 166 29.66 1.44 5.53
C GLN A 166 28.60 0.53 6.17
N ARG A 167 28.11 -0.48 5.44
CA ARG A 167 27.16 -1.49 5.95
C ARG A 167 27.73 -2.43 7.01
N GLN A 168 28.99 -2.29 7.39
CA GLN A 168 29.60 -3.03 8.51
C GLN A 168 29.48 -2.27 9.85
N ARG A 169 29.03 -1.00 9.83
CA ARG A 169 28.88 -0.16 11.01
C ARG A 169 27.42 0.11 11.32
N ILE A 170 27.06 0.24 12.59
CA ILE A 170 25.75 0.73 13.03
C ILE A 170 25.93 2.15 13.55
N ASP A 171 25.15 3.07 13.03
CA ASP A 171 25.11 4.45 13.51
C ASP A 171 24.01 4.58 14.56
N MET A 172 24.36 5.04 15.76
CA MET A 172 23.45 5.28 16.87
C MET A 172 23.40 6.77 17.17
N PHE A 173 22.22 7.37 17.03
CA PHE A 173 21.97 8.80 17.21
C PHE A 173 21.23 9.05 18.52
N LEU A 174 21.74 9.95 19.34
CA LEU A 174 21.01 10.51 20.47
C LEU A 174 20.29 11.78 20.01
N ILE A 175 18.96 11.73 20.00
CA ILE A 175 18.09 12.84 19.60
C ILE A 175 17.32 13.36 20.83
N PRO A 176 17.30 14.68 21.09
CA PRO A 176 16.49 15.26 22.15
C PRO A 176 14.99 15.00 21.92
N PRO A 177 14.18 14.78 22.98
CA PRO A 177 12.73 14.56 22.86
C PRO A 177 11.98 15.67 22.10
N GLU A 178 12.45 16.91 22.17
CA GLU A 178 11.89 18.06 21.47
C GLU A 178 12.01 17.99 19.94
N ASP A 179 13.07 17.33 19.46
CA ASP A 179 13.33 17.14 18.03
C ASP A 179 12.58 15.93 17.46
N CYS A 180 12.21 14.98 18.32
CA CYS A 180 11.40 13.81 17.99
C CYS A 180 10.24 13.62 18.99
N PRO A 181 9.30 14.58 19.06
CA PRO A 181 8.21 14.51 20.03
C PRO A 181 7.33 13.32 19.70
N ALA A 182 6.96 12.53 20.71
CA ALA A 182 5.99 11.46 20.53
C ALA A 182 4.70 12.05 19.96
N ALA A 183 4.28 11.52 18.82
CA ALA A 183 3.05 11.92 18.16
C ALA A 183 2.04 10.80 18.33
N ILE A 184 0.81 11.12 18.73
CA ILE A 184 -0.27 10.19 18.50
C ILE A 184 -0.47 10.20 16.99
N PRO A 185 -0.34 9.07 16.27
CA PRO A 185 -0.71 9.03 14.87
C PRO A 185 -2.16 9.47 14.80
N GLU A 186 -2.34 10.73 14.43
CA GLU A 186 -3.63 11.30 14.22
C GLU A 186 -4.23 10.39 13.19
N ARG A 187 -5.35 9.78 13.58
CA ARG A 187 -6.12 9.05 12.61
C ARG A 187 -6.32 10.06 11.49
N ASP A 188 -5.98 9.68 10.27
CA ASP A 188 -6.55 10.33 9.09
C ASP A 188 -8.07 10.02 9.12
N PHE A 189 -8.78 10.52 10.15
CA PHE A 189 -10.17 10.91 10.12
C PHE A 189 -10.25 12.21 9.29
N GLU A 190 -9.51 12.30 8.19
CA GLU A 190 -10.04 12.92 6.98
C GLU A 190 -11.10 12.03 6.30
N SER A 191 -11.74 11.12 7.04
CA SER A 191 -13.20 11.11 7.02
C SER A 191 -13.72 12.42 7.65
N GLY A 192 -13.62 13.57 6.96
CA GLY A 192 -13.87 14.82 7.69
C GLY A 192 -14.25 16.09 6.95
N LEU A 193 -13.97 16.25 5.66
CA LEU A 193 -14.71 17.24 4.88
C LEU A 193 -15.62 16.46 3.97
N LEU A 194 -16.86 16.26 4.41
CA LEU A 194 -17.92 16.04 3.45
C LEU A 194 -17.86 17.20 2.46
N ASN A 195 -18.12 16.93 1.19
CA ASN A 195 -18.33 18.04 0.25
C ASN A 195 -19.41 18.94 0.85
N SER A 196 -19.20 20.24 0.88
CA SER A 196 -20.21 21.20 1.31
C SER A 196 -21.47 21.07 0.45
N GLU A 197 -22.62 21.55 0.93
CA GLU A 197 -23.87 21.53 0.15
C GLU A 197 -23.70 22.20 -1.23
N VAL A 198 -22.92 23.29 -1.29
CA VAL A 198 -22.62 24.01 -2.54
C VAL A 198 -21.84 23.11 -3.51
N GLU A 199 -20.84 22.39 -3.00
CA GLU A 199 -20.07 21.42 -3.78
C GLU A 199 -20.94 20.24 -4.22
N VAL A 200 -21.77 19.68 -3.34
CA VAL A 200 -22.71 18.60 -3.66
C VAL A 200 -23.65 19.02 -4.79
N GLN A 201 -24.18 20.24 -4.74
CA GLN A 201 -25.05 20.74 -5.80
C GLN A 201 -24.29 20.94 -7.13
N ALA A 202 -23.03 21.37 -7.08
CA ALA A 202 -22.19 21.47 -8.27
C ALA A 202 -21.89 20.08 -8.86
N ILE A 203 -21.58 19.09 -8.03
CA ILE A 203 -21.35 17.70 -8.43
C ILE A 203 -22.63 17.11 -9.05
N ARG A 204 -23.79 17.34 -8.43
CA ARG A 204 -25.10 16.91 -8.94
C ARG A 204 -25.39 17.54 -10.30
N SER A 205 -25.13 18.84 -10.45
CA SER A 205 -25.30 19.55 -11.73
C SER A 205 -24.43 18.95 -12.84
N LEU A 206 -23.18 18.59 -12.52
CA LEU A 206 -22.32 17.86 -13.45
C LEU A 206 -22.90 16.50 -13.81
N ALA A 207 -23.30 15.69 -12.83
CA ALA A 207 -23.87 14.37 -13.07
C ALA A 207 -25.12 14.43 -13.97
N THR A 208 -26.04 15.36 -13.71
CA THR A 208 -27.21 15.59 -14.56
C THR A 208 -26.82 16.04 -15.97
N SER A 209 -25.79 16.87 -16.14
CA SER A 209 -25.29 17.27 -17.47
C SER A 209 -24.71 16.10 -18.28
N LEU A 210 -24.26 15.05 -17.60
CA LEU A 210 -23.80 13.79 -18.20
C LEU A 210 -24.95 12.80 -18.44
N GLY A 211 -26.19 13.18 -18.14
CA GLY A 211 -27.37 12.31 -18.27
C GLY A 211 -27.47 11.22 -17.20
N LEU A 212 -26.82 11.40 -16.05
CA LEU A 212 -26.83 10.45 -14.94
C LEU A 212 -27.94 10.76 -13.95
N GLU A 213 -28.47 9.71 -13.34
CA GLU A 213 -29.47 9.82 -12.28
C GLU A 213 -28.78 10.07 -10.93
N CYS A 214 -29.35 10.99 -10.15
CA CYS A 214 -28.97 11.22 -8.76
C CYS A 214 -30.21 11.04 -7.88
N ASP A 215 -30.09 10.20 -6.85
CA ASP A 215 -31.11 10.02 -5.82
C ASP A 215 -30.49 10.40 -4.48
N ASP A 216 -31.12 11.34 -3.78
CA ASP A 216 -30.61 11.99 -2.58
C ASP A 216 -29.11 12.37 -2.70
N ASP A 217 -28.27 11.57 -2.06
CA ASP A 217 -26.83 11.77 -1.83
C ASP A 217 -25.96 10.87 -2.72
N GLU A 218 -26.57 10.15 -3.67
CA GLU A 218 -25.91 9.15 -4.49
C GLU A 218 -26.14 9.41 -5.98
N CYS A 219 -25.07 9.30 -6.77
CA CYS A 219 -25.12 9.34 -8.23
C CYS A 219 -24.95 7.92 -8.79
N PHE A 220 -25.87 7.51 -9.65
CA PHE A 220 -25.93 6.18 -10.25
C PHE A 220 -25.33 6.23 -11.65
N ILE A 221 -24.32 5.39 -11.87
CA ILE A 221 -23.56 5.34 -13.12
C ILE A 221 -23.71 3.92 -13.69
N PRO A 222 -24.51 3.74 -14.75
CA PRO A 222 -24.64 2.45 -15.40
C PRO A 222 -23.33 2.11 -16.13
N LEU A 223 -22.80 0.93 -15.86
CA LEU A 223 -21.61 0.38 -16.52
C LEU A 223 -21.98 -0.92 -17.23
N ALA A 224 -21.15 -1.35 -18.17
CA ALA A 224 -21.38 -2.61 -18.88
C ALA A 224 -21.54 -3.82 -17.95
N LYS A 225 -20.86 -3.83 -16.79
CA LYS A 225 -20.77 -4.96 -15.84
C LYS A 225 -21.68 -4.84 -14.61
N GLY A 226 -22.50 -3.81 -14.53
CA GLY A 226 -23.29 -3.47 -13.35
C GLY A 226 -23.37 -1.97 -13.14
N SER A 227 -23.62 -1.53 -11.92
CA SER A 227 -23.81 -0.12 -11.61
C SER A 227 -22.81 0.36 -10.59
N ALA A 228 -22.15 1.49 -10.87
CA ALA A 228 -21.38 2.20 -9.87
C ALA A 228 -22.25 3.27 -9.21
N VAL A 229 -22.12 3.40 -7.90
CA VAL A 229 -22.83 4.40 -7.10
C VAL A 229 -21.80 5.24 -6.38
N VAL A 230 -21.80 6.54 -6.67
CA VAL A 230 -20.89 7.51 -6.09
C VAL A 230 -21.65 8.34 -5.07
N ASN A 231 -21.20 8.30 -3.80
CA ASN A 231 -21.77 9.14 -2.78
C ASN A 231 -21.23 10.58 -2.91
N LEU A 232 -22.12 11.54 -3.05
CA LEU A 232 -21.82 12.93 -3.36
C LEU A 232 -21.11 13.67 -2.22
N TRP A 233 -21.29 13.25 -0.98
CA TRP A 233 -20.66 13.86 0.19
C TRP A 233 -19.27 13.30 0.46
N THR A 234 -19.13 11.98 0.35
CA THR A 234 -17.93 11.25 0.77
C THR A 234 -16.98 10.93 -0.36
N ALA A 235 -17.42 11.09 -1.62
CA ALA A 235 -16.71 10.63 -2.82
C ALA A 235 -16.48 9.10 -2.86
N SER A 236 -17.17 8.33 -2.01
CA SER A 236 -17.02 6.88 -1.98
C SER A 236 -17.71 6.25 -3.18
N VAL A 237 -17.09 5.21 -3.76
CA VAL A 237 -17.61 4.50 -4.92
C VAL A 237 -17.94 3.07 -4.53
N LYS A 238 -19.21 2.70 -4.64
CA LYS A 238 -19.70 1.33 -4.49
C LYS A 238 -20.01 0.76 -5.86
N PHE A 239 -19.72 -0.50 -6.08
CA PHE A 239 -20.06 -1.21 -7.31
C PHE A 239 -20.99 -2.39 -7.01
N TYR A 240 -22.05 -2.47 -7.80
CA TYR A 240 -23.08 -3.48 -7.77
C TYR A 240 -23.01 -4.30 -9.07
N PRO A 241 -22.50 -5.54 -9.02
CA PRO A 241 -22.42 -6.40 -10.19
C PRO A 241 -23.80 -6.80 -10.71
N ILE A 242 -24.03 -6.70 -12.01
CA ILE A 242 -25.28 -7.18 -12.64
C ILE A 242 -25.53 -8.68 -12.40
N LEU A 243 -24.45 -9.47 -12.27
CA LEU A 243 -24.54 -10.90 -11.95
C LEU A 243 -25.29 -11.17 -10.65
N CYS A 244 -25.29 -10.25 -9.70
CA CYS A 244 -25.96 -10.46 -8.42
C CYS A 244 -27.49 -10.42 -8.54
N GLU A 245 -28.00 -9.60 -9.46
CA GLU A 245 -29.44 -9.52 -9.77
C GLU A 245 -29.92 -10.80 -10.45
N MET A 246 -29.08 -11.37 -11.33
CA MET A 246 -29.38 -12.59 -12.09
C MET A 246 -29.13 -13.88 -11.30
N CYS A 247 -28.67 -13.78 -10.06
CA CYS A 247 -28.26 -14.92 -9.26
C CYS A 247 -29.44 -15.55 -8.52
N GLU A 248 -29.60 -16.87 -8.62
CA GLU A 248 -30.59 -17.65 -7.86
C GLU A 248 -30.49 -17.40 -6.34
N ASN A 249 -29.26 -17.18 -5.86
CA ASN A 249 -28.99 -16.94 -4.44
C ASN A 249 -29.33 -15.52 -3.97
N LYS A 250 -29.95 -14.67 -4.81
CA LYS A 250 -30.34 -13.27 -4.50
C LYS A 250 -29.22 -12.49 -3.79
N CYS A 251 -28.03 -12.55 -4.37
CA CYS A 251 -26.84 -11.97 -3.74
C CYS A 251 -26.95 -10.44 -3.69
N THR A 252 -26.50 -9.82 -2.60
CA THR A 252 -26.42 -8.37 -2.44
C THR A 252 -24.97 -7.90 -2.34
N ARG A 253 -24.10 -8.48 -3.17
CA ARG A 253 -22.67 -8.16 -3.12
C ARG A 253 -22.47 -6.72 -3.57
N LYS A 254 -21.87 -5.94 -2.68
CA LYS A 254 -21.38 -4.60 -2.92
C LYS A 254 -19.87 -4.58 -2.70
N SER A 255 -19.13 -4.01 -3.63
CA SER A 255 -17.68 -3.85 -3.49
C SER A 255 -17.35 -2.35 -3.47
N SER A 256 -16.51 -1.94 -2.53
CA SER A 256 -15.93 -0.60 -2.56
C SER A 256 -14.84 -0.56 -3.62
N ILE A 257 -14.92 0.39 -4.56
CA ILE A 257 -13.90 0.59 -5.59
C ILE A 257 -13.01 1.74 -5.16
N CYS A 258 -11.71 1.46 -5.06
CA CYS A 258 -10.73 2.46 -4.66
C CYS A 258 -10.32 3.28 -5.88
N ILE A 259 -10.72 4.56 -5.88
CA ILE A 259 -10.27 5.57 -6.84
C ILE A 259 -9.73 6.74 -6.02
N VAL A 260 -8.44 7.00 -6.14
CA VAL A 260 -7.71 8.02 -5.38
C VAL A 260 -7.11 9.04 -6.33
N SER A 261 -6.96 10.28 -5.86
CA SER A 261 -6.22 11.29 -6.60
C SER A 261 -4.73 10.97 -6.58
N THR A 262 -4.04 11.11 -7.71
CA THR A 262 -2.57 11.00 -7.79
C THR A 262 -1.88 12.36 -7.68
N HIS A 263 -2.60 13.47 -7.88
CA HIS A 263 -2.05 14.82 -7.88
C HIS A 263 -3.04 15.83 -7.31
N ASN A 264 -2.53 16.83 -6.57
CA ASN A 264 -3.28 18.02 -6.22
C ASN A 264 -3.28 18.91 -7.47
N GLY A 265 -4.37 18.86 -8.24
CA GLY A 265 -4.55 19.73 -9.40
C GLY A 265 -4.58 21.20 -9.00
N TRP A 266 -4.34 22.10 -9.96
CA TRP A 266 -4.48 23.54 -9.72
C TRP A 266 -5.95 23.92 -9.87
N SER A 267 -6.71 23.92 -8.77
CA SER A 267 -8.07 24.43 -8.80
C SER A 267 -8.06 25.96 -8.77
N ARG A 268 -8.68 26.57 -9.77
CA ARG A 268 -9.04 28.00 -9.77
C ARG A 268 -10.52 28.09 -9.38
N GLY A 269 -10.79 28.48 -8.14
CA GLY A 269 -12.09 28.98 -7.69
C GLY A 269 -13.07 27.91 -7.19
N ASP A 270 -13.55 28.15 -5.98
CA ASP A 270 -14.82 27.73 -5.37
C ASP A 270 -15.07 26.26 -5.01
N LEU A 271 -14.33 25.30 -5.57
CA LEU A 271 -14.47 23.87 -5.24
C LEU A 271 -13.22 23.30 -4.54
N GLY A 272 -13.44 22.59 -3.44
CA GLY A 272 -12.42 21.85 -2.72
C GLY A 272 -11.93 20.61 -3.48
N GLU A 273 -10.75 20.12 -3.09
CA GLU A 273 -10.08 18.99 -3.76
C GLU A 273 -10.96 17.73 -3.79
N LYS A 274 -11.75 17.49 -2.75
CA LYS A 274 -12.66 16.35 -2.67
C LYS A 274 -13.83 16.46 -3.65
N ALA A 275 -14.39 17.65 -3.82
CA ALA A 275 -15.46 17.88 -4.77
C ALA A 275 -14.96 17.63 -6.19
N LEU A 276 -13.77 18.13 -6.51
CA LEU A 276 -13.10 17.88 -7.78
C LEU A 276 -12.80 16.39 -8.00
N LEU A 277 -12.32 15.68 -6.98
CA LEU A 277 -12.13 14.23 -7.06
C LEU A 277 -13.46 13.49 -7.28
N THR A 278 -14.54 13.95 -6.65
CA THR A 278 -15.88 13.35 -6.83
C THR A 278 -16.38 13.54 -8.26
N MET A 279 -16.23 14.76 -8.79
CA MET A 279 -16.54 15.07 -10.18
C MET A 279 -15.70 14.24 -11.17
N ALA A 280 -14.40 14.13 -10.92
CA ALA A 280 -13.49 13.34 -11.75
C ALA A 280 -13.87 11.85 -11.73
N LYS A 281 -14.24 11.29 -10.56
CA LYS A 281 -14.75 9.92 -10.44
C LYS A 281 -15.99 9.71 -11.29
N ILE A 282 -16.98 10.59 -11.17
CA ILE A 282 -18.23 10.50 -11.93
C ILE A 282 -17.95 10.57 -13.44
N TYR A 283 -17.15 11.53 -13.87
CA TYR A 283 -16.79 11.71 -15.28
C TYR A 283 -16.03 10.51 -15.84
N ALA A 284 -15.01 10.01 -15.13
CA ALA A 284 -14.21 8.88 -15.57
C ALA A 284 -15.04 7.59 -15.65
N LEU A 285 -15.95 7.38 -14.68
CA LEU A 285 -16.86 6.23 -14.69
C LEU A 285 -17.89 6.34 -15.83
N SER A 286 -18.44 7.52 -16.11
CA SER A 286 -19.45 7.70 -17.16
C SER A 286 -18.87 7.61 -18.57
N THR A 287 -17.64 8.10 -18.76
CA THR A 287 -16.94 8.05 -20.06
C THR A 287 -16.19 6.73 -20.29
N GLY A 288 -15.96 5.95 -19.23
CA GLY A 288 -15.16 4.73 -19.26
C GLY A 288 -13.64 4.97 -19.32
N ASP A 289 -13.18 6.22 -19.19
CA ASP A 289 -11.76 6.58 -19.14
C ASP A 289 -11.17 6.31 -17.74
N LEU A 290 -11.01 5.03 -17.42
CA LEU A 290 -10.61 4.55 -16.11
C LEU A 290 -9.16 4.03 -16.09
N PRO A 291 -8.41 4.28 -15.00
CA PRO A 291 -7.11 3.65 -14.79
C PRO A 291 -7.21 2.12 -14.80
N LYS A 292 -6.16 1.43 -15.29
CA LYS A 292 -6.11 -0.03 -15.41
C LYS A 292 -6.40 -0.76 -14.10
N ASP A 293 -5.97 -0.21 -12.97
CA ASP A 293 -6.19 -0.80 -11.64
C ASP A 293 -7.65 -0.70 -11.21
N VAL A 294 -8.34 0.40 -11.57
CA VAL A 294 -9.78 0.56 -11.31
C VAL A 294 -10.59 -0.40 -12.19
N VAL A 295 -10.23 -0.51 -13.47
CA VAL A 295 -10.83 -1.50 -14.39
C VAL A 295 -10.63 -2.92 -13.86
N SER A 296 -9.45 -3.22 -13.33
CA SER A 296 -9.15 -4.53 -12.73
C SER A 296 -9.98 -4.80 -11.47
N GLN A 297 -10.16 -3.80 -10.60
CA GLN A 297 -11.07 -3.91 -9.44
C GLN A 297 -12.52 -4.17 -9.87
N LEU A 298 -13.04 -3.41 -10.84
CA LEU A 298 -14.38 -3.61 -11.39
C LEU A 298 -14.55 -5.02 -11.98
N ASN A 299 -13.58 -5.49 -12.76
CA ASN A 299 -13.59 -6.83 -13.34
C ASN A 299 -13.59 -7.94 -12.27
N ALA A 300 -12.76 -7.79 -11.23
CA ALA A 300 -12.72 -8.73 -10.13
C ALA A 300 -14.05 -8.75 -9.35
N SER A 301 -14.61 -7.57 -9.08
CA SER A 301 -15.90 -7.42 -8.40
C SER A 301 -17.08 -7.94 -9.24
N ALA A 302 -17.01 -7.81 -10.56
CA ALA A 302 -17.99 -8.32 -11.50
C ALA A 302 -17.92 -9.84 -11.73
N SER A 303 -17.00 -10.55 -11.07
CA SER A 303 -16.86 -12.01 -11.19
C SER A 303 -17.27 -12.72 -9.90
N CYS A 304 -17.92 -13.88 -10.02
CA CYS A 304 -18.32 -14.69 -8.87
C CYS A 304 -18.19 -16.18 -9.18
N ALA A 305 -17.36 -16.89 -8.41
CA ALA A 305 -17.17 -18.33 -8.57
C ALA A 305 -18.40 -19.16 -8.13
N LYS A 306 -19.30 -18.57 -7.35
CA LYS A 306 -20.51 -19.21 -6.81
C LYS A 306 -21.78 -18.77 -7.53
N PHE A 307 -21.66 -18.05 -8.65
CA PHE A 307 -22.82 -17.59 -9.38
C PHE A 307 -23.60 -18.78 -9.96
N ARG A 308 -24.91 -18.74 -9.76
CA ARG A 308 -25.89 -19.66 -10.33
C ARG A 308 -26.99 -18.81 -10.93
N ALA A 309 -27.25 -18.98 -12.23
CA ALA A 309 -28.30 -18.24 -12.90
C ALA A 309 -29.66 -18.62 -12.29
N SER A 310 -30.48 -17.63 -11.94
CA SER A 310 -31.85 -17.87 -11.52
C SER A 310 -32.66 -18.47 -12.67
N SER A 311 -33.53 -19.43 -12.35
CA SER A 311 -34.45 -20.06 -13.31
C SER A 311 -35.53 -19.10 -13.84
N GLU A 312 -35.68 -17.93 -13.21
CA GLU A 312 -36.63 -16.89 -13.59
C GLU A 312 -36.22 -16.16 -14.89
N TYR A 313 -34.96 -16.25 -15.31
CA TYR A 313 -34.47 -15.62 -16.52
C TYR A 313 -34.34 -16.64 -17.66
N ASP A 314 -34.65 -16.22 -18.88
CA ASP A 314 -34.44 -17.05 -20.08
C ASP A 314 -32.95 -17.41 -20.21
N SER A 315 -32.67 -18.72 -20.21
CA SER A 315 -31.33 -19.29 -20.32
C SER A 315 -30.49 -18.72 -21.48
N THR A 316 -31.13 -18.33 -22.59
CA THR A 316 -30.45 -17.78 -23.77
C THR A 316 -30.04 -16.33 -23.56
N ALA A 317 -30.95 -15.48 -23.09
CA ALA A 317 -30.67 -14.07 -22.77
C ALA A 317 -29.61 -13.94 -21.66
N VAL A 318 -29.66 -14.82 -20.66
CA VAL A 318 -28.63 -14.87 -19.60
C VAL A 318 -27.28 -15.25 -20.20
N GLN A 319 -27.21 -16.26 -21.07
CA GLN A 319 -25.95 -16.65 -21.71
C GLN A 319 -25.37 -15.54 -22.60
N GLU A 320 -26.19 -14.81 -23.33
CA GLU A 320 -25.74 -13.67 -24.15
C GLU A 320 -25.13 -12.56 -23.28
N VAL A 321 -25.80 -12.18 -22.20
CA VAL A 321 -25.28 -11.20 -21.23
C VAL A 321 -23.98 -11.71 -20.61
N LEU A 322 -23.97 -12.95 -20.09
CA LEU A 322 -22.76 -13.53 -19.49
C LEU A 322 -21.58 -13.58 -20.48
N SER A 323 -21.84 -13.94 -21.74
CA SER A 323 -20.85 -13.96 -22.81
C SER A 323 -20.29 -12.57 -23.09
N ALA A 324 -21.16 -11.56 -23.23
CA ALA A 324 -20.77 -10.17 -23.42
C ALA A 324 -19.94 -9.61 -22.26
N LEU A 325 -20.20 -10.06 -21.03
CA LEU A 325 -19.45 -9.68 -19.83
C LEU A 325 -18.10 -10.41 -19.70
N GLY A 326 -17.82 -11.37 -20.57
CA GLY A 326 -16.65 -12.25 -20.48
C GLY A 326 -16.73 -13.23 -19.31
N TYR A 327 -17.94 -13.49 -18.79
CA TYR A 327 -18.14 -14.46 -17.74
C TYR A 327 -17.89 -15.87 -18.28
N ARG A 328 -16.99 -16.59 -17.62
CA ARG A 328 -16.71 -17.99 -17.88
C ARG A 328 -17.29 -18.81 -16.72
N PRO A 329 -18.28 -19.69 -16.95
CA PRO A 329 -18.80 -20.58 -15.93
C PRO A 329 -17.66 -21.30 -15.22
N TYR A 330 -17.79 -21.57 -13.92
CA TYR A 330 -16.76 -22.22 -13.12
C TYR A 330 -16.27 -23.55 -13.73
N GLU A 331 -17.15 -24.25 -14.44
CA GLU A 331 -16.87 -25.48 -15.19
C GLU A 331 -15.91 -25.30 -16.38
N SER A 332 -15.61 -24.07 -16.78
CA SER A 332 -14.75 -23.72 -17.92
C SER A 332 -13.40 -23.10 -17.53
N ARG A 333 -13.05 -23.09 -16.23
CA ARG A 333 -11.69 -22.72 -15.83
C ARG A 333 -10.74 -23.82 -16.28
N TRP A 334 -9.75 -23.41 -17.07
CA TRP A 334 -8.54 -24.21 -17.28
C TRP A 334 -7.97 -24.57 -15.92
N THR A 335 -7.88 -25.86 -15.67
CA THR A 335 -7.18 -26.39 -14.51
C THR A 335 -5.71 -25.96 -14.58
N LEU A 336 -5.00 -26.05 -13.45
CA LEU A 336 -3.54 -25.87 -13.45
C LEU A 336 -2.86 -26.79 -14.47
N LEU A 337 -3.45 -27.96 -14.74
CA LEU A 337 -3.00 -28.87 -15.79
C LEU A 337 -3.28 -28.34 -17.19
N ASP A 338 -4.46 -27.78 -17.46
CA ASP A 338 -4.78 -27.23 -18.78
C ASP A 338 -3.86 -26.05 -19.14
N GLU A 339 -3.58 -25.16 -18.19
CA GLU A 339 -2.63 -24.05 -18.40
C GLU A 339 -1.19 -24.55 -18.55
N ALA A 340 -0.79 -25.57 -17.79
CA ALA A 340 0.53 -26.20 -17.95
C ALA A 340 0.67 -26.88 -19.33
N MET A 341 -0.35 -27.59 -19.79
CA MET A 341 -0.38 -28.24 -21.11
C MET A 341 -0.31 -27.20 -22.22
N LYS A 342 -1.02 -26.08 -22.11
CA LYS A 342 -0.92 -24.97 -23.06
C LYS A 342 0.51 -24.40 -23.11
N ARG A 343 1.18 -24.25 -21.96
CA ARG A 343 2.57 -23.79 -21.90
C ARG A 343 3.56 -24.77 -22.53
N VAL A 344 3.30 -26.07 -22.45
CA VAL A 344 4.05 -27.08 -23.22
C VAL A 344 3.86 -26.88 -24.71
N LEU A 345 2.62 -26.71 -25.18
CA LEU A 345 2.31 -26.51 -26.60
C LEU A 345 2.97 -25.26 -27.20
N VAL A 346 3.16 -24.20 -26.42
CA VAL A 346 3.85 -22.97 -26.86
C VAL A 346 5.35 -22.95 -26.52
N GLY A 347 5.93 -24.08 -26.09
CA GLY A 347 7.35 -24.22 -25.79
C GLY A 347 7.84 -23.44 -24.56
N LYS A 348 6.93 -22.99 -23.69
CA LYS A 348 7.24 -22.25 -22.45
C LYS A 348 7.36 -23.15 -21.22
N LEU A 349 7.08 -24.44 -21.36
CA LEU A 349 7.24 -25.46 -20.32
C LEU A 349 7.71 -26.77 -20.98
N SER A 350 8.60 -27.53 -20.33
CA SER A 350 8.99 -28.85 -20.83
C SER A 350 7.91 -29.91 -20.54
N ALA A 351 7.83 -30.93 -21.39
CA ALA A 351 6.93 -32.07 -21.19
C ALA A 351 7.19 -32.77 -19.85
N ASP A 352 8.46 -32.94 -19.47
CA ASP A 352 8.85 -33.56 -18.19
C ASP A 352 8.34 -32.78 -16.97
N ALA A 353 8.33 -31.44 -17.04
CA ALA A 353 7.82 -30.59 -15.97
C ALA A 353 6.29 -30.72 -15.83
N TYR A 354 5.58 -30.84 -16.96
CA TYR A 354 4.14 -31.11 -16.98
C TYR A 354 3.81 -32.48 -16.38
N ASP A 355 4.54 -33.53 -16.77
CA ASP A 355 4.31 -34.89 -16.25
C ASP A 355 4.58 -35.00 -14.75
N THR A 356 5.55 -34.23 -14.26
CA THR A 356 5.84 -34.14 -12.81
C THR A 356 4.68 -33.46 -12.08
N LEU A 357 4.18 -32.34 -12.61
CA LEU A 357 3.01 -31.62 -12.08
C LEU A 357 1.77 -32.53 -12.03
N ASN A 358 1.47 -33.23 -13.12
CA ASN A 358 0.33 -34.15 -13.22
C ASN A 358 0.40 -35.27 -12.16
N ARG A 359 1.57 -35.88 -12.01
CA ARG A 359 1.79 -36.95 -11.03
C ARG A 359 1.63 -36.47 -9.58
N LEU A 360 2.12 -35.27 -9.27
CA LEU A 360 1.96 -34.67 -7.94
C LEU A 360 0.50 -34.33 -7.64
N LEU A 361 -0.23 -33.83 -8.65
CA LEU A 361 -1.65 -33.51 -8.50
C LEU A 361 -2.50 -34.77 -8.30
N GLN A 362 -2.24 -35.83 -9.05
CA GLN A 362 -2.90 -37.14 -8.86
C GLN A 362 -2.63 -37.72 -7.47
N LYS A 363 -1.37 -37.65 -6.99
CA LYS A 363 -1.02 -38.07 -5.63
C LYS A 363 -1.76 -37.26 -4.56
N ALA A 364 -1.93 -35.97 -4.75
CA ALA A 364 -2.67 -35.12 -3.83
C ALA A 364 -4.17 -35.47 -3.81
N LEU A 365 -4.79 -35.72 -4.98
CA LEU A 365 -6.19 -36.11 -5.09
C LEU A 365 -6.49 -37.47 -4.43
N THR A 366 -5.58 -38.45 -4.58
CA THR A 366 -5.70 -39.75 -3.90
C THR A 366 -5.52 -39.68 -2.38
N ARG A 367 -4.91 -38.62 -1.85
CA ARG A 367 -4.74 -38.42 -0.40
C ARG A 367 -5.91 -37.70 0.27
N CYS A 368 -6.80 -37.07 -0.49
CA CYS A 368 -7.98 -36.39 0.03
C CYS A 368 -9.26 -37.25 -0.02
N THR A 369 -9.16 -38.48 -0.51
CA THR A 369 -10.27 -39.44 -0.66
C THR A 369 -10.25 -40.58 0.37
N HIS A 370 -9.28 -40.54 1.29
CA HIS A 370 -9.23 -41.29 2.54
C HIS A 370 -9.22 -40.30 3.70
#